data_AF-A0A661M0R8-F1
#
_entry.id   AF-A0A661M0R8-F1
#
_cell.length_a   1.000
_cell.length_b   1.000
_cell.length_c   1.000
_cell.angle_alpha   90.00
_cell.angle_beta   90.00
_cell.angle_gamma   90.00
#
_symmetry.space_group_name_H-M   'P 1'
#
loop_
_entity.id
_entity.type
_entity.pdbx_description
1 polymer ?
#
loop_
_entity_poly.entity_id
_entity_poly.type
_entity_poly.pdbx_seq_one_letter_code
_entity_poly.pdbx_strand_id
1 'polypeptide(L)'
;MSAAEDLQSHREAIWAFDRRIDTLHLEFDRFRQGKTKIMPDWMRLESELLAFSRRRIVDTELSHQLDRVLYKFQNRKKIWLQWVEDYHGAR
;
A
#
# COMPACT_ATOMS: atom_id res chain seq x y z
N MET A 1 24.28 -9.68 -7.79
CA MET A 1 23.49 -8.54 -8.31
C MET A 1 24.38 -7.33 -8.30
N SER A 2 24.43 -6.61 -9.42
CA SER A 2 25.14 -5.33 -9.52
C SER A 2 24.34 -4.23 -8.82
N ALA A 3 25.02 -3.14 -8.43
CA ALA A 3 24.36 -2.00 -7.79
C ALA A 3 23.24 -1.39 -8.67
N ALA A 4 23.36 -1.48 -10.00
CA ALA A 4 22.36 -0.99 -10.94
C ALA A 4 21.10 -1.88 -10.96
N GLU A 5 21.27 -3.21 -10.89
CA GLU A 5 20.15 -4.16 -10.80
C GLU A 5 19.40 -4.00 -9.48
N ASP A 6 20.12 -3.79 -8.37
CA ASP A 6 19.50 -3.52 -7.07
C ASP A 6 18.69 -2.21 -7.10
N LEU A 7 19.23 -1.16 -7.69
CA LEU A 7 18.53 0.13 -7.81
C LEU A 7 17.23 0.00 -8.63
N GLN A 8 17.30 -0.69 -9.76
CA GLN A 8 16.14 -0.90 -10.62
C GLN A 8 15.06 -1.75 -9.92
N SER A 9 15.47 -2.80 -9.20
CA SER A 9 14.58 -3.63 -8.37
C SER A 9 13.86 -2.80 -7.29
N HIS A 10 14.57 -1.90 -6.59
CA HIS A 10 13.93 -1.03 -5.60
C HIS A 10 12.89 -0.11 -6.25
N ARG A 11 13.21 0.49 -7.40
CA ARG A 11 12.28 1.34 -8.15
C ARG A 11 11.01 0.60 -8.54
N GLU A 12 11.16 -0.60 -9.11
CA GLU A 12 10.02 -1.43 -9.51
C GLU A 12 9.15 -1.83 -8.33
N ALA A 13 9.76 -2.19 -7.19
CA ALA A 13 9.06 -2.53 -5.98
C ALA A 13 8.25 -1.34 -5.43
N ILE A 14 8.86 -0.15 -5.34
CA ILE A 14 8.18 1.07 -4.88
C ILE A 14 6.98 1.39 -5.77
N TRP A 15 7.15 1.31 -7.09
CA TRP A 15 6.05 1.55 -8.03
C TRP A 15 4.95 0.47 -7.95
N ALA A 16 5.33 -0.79 -7.72
CA ALA A 16 4.36 -1.86 -7.49
C ALA A 16 3.54 -1.62 -6.23
N PHE A 17 4.16 -1.17 -5.13
CA PHE A 17 3.42 -0.80 -3.92
C PHE A 17 2.45 0.34 -4.17
N ASP A 18 2.88 1.40 -4.86
CA ASP A 18 2.02 2.55 -5.16
C ASP A 18 0.75 2.14 -5.93
N ARG A 19 0.91 1.32 -6.98
CA ARG A 19 -0.23 0.80 -7.77
C ARG A 19 -1.14 -0.13 -6.97
N ARG A 20 -0.56 -0.94 -6.08
CA ARG A 20 -1.35 -1.84 -5.21
C ARG A 20 -2.17 -1.07 -4.20
N ILE A 21 -1.67 0.04 -3.67
CA ILE A 21 -2.45 0.93 -2.79
C ILE A 21 -3.69 1.46 -3.53
N ASP A 22 -3.53 1.92 -4.78
CA ASP A 22 -4.67 2.44 -5.55
C ASP A 22 -5.66 1.34 -5.92
N THR A 23 -5.16 0.16 -6.28
CA THR A 23 -6.01 -1.01 -6.55
C THR A 23 -6.83 -1.39 -5.32
N LEU A 24 -6.17 -1.50 -4.17
CA LEU A 24 -6.82 -1.84 -2.91
C LEU A 24 -7.85 -0.78 -2.51
N HIS A 25 -7.61 0.49 -2.84
CA HIS A 25 -8.59 1.55 -2.61
C HIS A 25 -9.89 1.34 -3.38
N LEU A 26 -9.81 0.91 -4.65
CA LEU A 26 -10.99 0.58 -5.44
C LEU A 26 -11.70 -0.68 -4.92
N GLU A 27 -10.95 -1.66 -4.43
CA GLU A 27 -11.52 -2.86 -3.80
C GLU A 27 -12.31 -2.51 -2.53
N PHE A 28 -11.78 -1.60 -1.71
CA PHE A 28 -12.48 -1.09 -0.53
C PHE A 28 -13.76 -0.32 -0.88
N ASP A 29 -13.73 0.49 -1.94
CA ASP A 29 -14.93 1.18 -2.40
C ASP A 29 -16.01 0.18 -2.88
N ARG A 30 -15.61 -0.89 -3.58
CA ARG A 30 -16.52 -1.99 -3.95
C ARG A 30 -17.05 -2.74 -2.73
N PHE A 31 -16.22 -2.98 -1.72
CA PHE A 31 -16.63 -3.64 -0.48
C PHE A 31 -17.67 -2.81 0.27
N ARG A 32 -17.39 -1.51 0.44
CA ARG A 32 -18.31 -0.54 1.07
C ARG A 32 -19.65 -0.46 0.34
N GLN A 33 -19.66 -0.56 -0.98
CA GLN A 33 -20.88 -0.60 -1.80
C GLN A 33 -21.61 -1.96 -1.76
N GLY A 34 -21.09 -2.96 -1.04
CA GLY A 34 -21.64 -4.31 -0.99
C GLY A 34 -21.48 -5.12 -2.28
N LYS A 35 -20.67 -4.63 -3.25
CA LYS A 35 -20.41 -5.32 -4.53
C LYS A 35 -19.48 -6.53 -4.35
N THR A 36 -18.68 -6.53 -3.29
CA THR A 36 -17.93 -7.70 -2.82
C THR A 36 -18.24 -7.92 -1.34
N LYS A 37 -18.28 -9.19 -0.94
CA LYS A 37 -18.49 -9.60 0.47
C LYS A 37 -17.17 -9.81 1.21
N ILE A 38 -16.06 -9.86 0.49
CA ILE A 38 -14.73 -10.15 1.05
C ILE A 38 -14.04 -8.83 1.33
N MET A 39 -13.59 -8.67 2.59
CA MET A 39 -12.80 -7.51 3.00
C MET A 39 -11.44 -7.54 2.27
N PRO A 40 -11.01 -6.44 1.64
CA PRO A 40 -9.70 -6.39 0.99
C PRO A 40 -8.56 -6.52 2.02
N ASP A 41 -7.54 -7.31 1.68
CA ASP A 41 -6.44 -7.68 2.60
C ASP A 41 -5.35 -6.60 2.64
N TRP A 42 -5.64 -5.52 3.37
CA TRP A 42 -4.68 -4.44 3.62
C TRP A 42 -3.55 -4.84 4.57
N MET A 43 -3.77 -5.82 5.44
CA MET A 43 -2.76 -6.27 6.43
C MET A 43 -1.57 -6.90 5.73
N ARG A 44 -1.81 -7.70 4.69
CA ARG A 44 -0.73 -8.25 3.87
C ARG A 44 0.09 -7.16 3.19
N LEU A 45 -0.56 -6.16 2.60
CA LEU A 45 0.14 -5.04 1.95
C LEU A 45 0.97 -4.24 2.98
N GLU A 46 0.45 -4.02 4.18
CA GLU A 46 1.20 -3.36 5.27
C GLU A 46 2.44 -4.16 5.67
N SER A 47 2.29 -5.47 5.88
CA SER A 47 3.39 -6.36 6.25
C SER A 47 4.51 -6.32 5.20
N GLU A 48 4.14 -6.38 3.92
CA GLU A 48 5.10 -6.31 2.81
C GLU A 48 5.79 -4.93 2.71
N LEU A 49 5.05 -3.84 2.92
CA LEU A 49 5.60 -2.47 2.98
C LEU A 49 6.60 -2.31 4.13
N LEU A 50 6.26 -2.78 5.34
CA LEU A 50 7.12 -2.73 6.52
C LEU A 50 8.38 -3.61 6.36
N ALA A 51 8.24 -4.77 5.71
CA ALA A 51 9.39 -5.60 5.37
C ALA A 51 10.32 -4.90 4.37
N PHE A 52 9.76 -4.22 3.37
CA PHE A 52 10.53 -3.50 2.37
C PHE A 52 11.18 -2.24 2.93
N SER A 53 10.49 -1.48 3.78
CA SER A 53 11.01 -0.21 4.33
C SER A 53 12.23 -0.37 5.23
N ARG A 54 12.45 -1.56 5.77
CA ARG A 54 13.65 -1.91 6.55
C ARG A 54 14.88 -2.17 5.68
N ARG A 55 14.73 -2.23 4.35
CA ARG A 55 15.86 -2.43 3.43
C ARG A 55 16.67 -1.15 3.32
N ARG A 56 17.99 -1.28 3.13
CA ARG A 56 18.89 -0.14 2.93
C ARG A 56 18.73 0.38 1.51
N ILE A 57 18.08 1.54 1.36
CA ILE A 57 18.00 2.29 0.10
C ILE A 57 19.03 3.42 0.16
N VAL A 58 20.10 3.31 -0.63
CA VAL A 58 21.19 4.30 -0.66
C VAL A 58 20.82 5.50 -1.53
N ASP A 59 19.99 5.28 -2.54
CA ASP A 59 19.53 6.32 -3.45
C ASP A 59 18.47 7.22 -2.75
N THR A 60 18.80 8.50 -2.63
CA THR A 60 17.98 9.48 -1.91
C THR A 60 16.61 9.69 -2.56
N GLU A 61 16.54 9.67 -3.88
CA GLU A 61 15.27 9.86 -4.61
C GLU A 61 14.35 8.68 -4.38
N LEU A 62 14.86 7.44 -4.46
CA LEU A 62 14.08 6.25 -4.14
C LEU A 62 13.65 6.21 -2.67
N SER A 63 14.49 6.69 -1.75
CA SER A 63 14.10 6.82 -0.33
C SER A 63 12.91 7.76 -0.17
N HIS A 64 12.96 8.95 -0.77
CA HIS A 64 11.84 9.89 -0.74
C HIS A 64 10.58 9.34 -1.41
N GLN A 65 10.71 8.59 -2.51
CA GLN A 65 9.57 7.94 -3.16
C GLN A 65 8.94 6.89 -2.27
N LEU A 66 9.75 6.08 -1.58
CA LEU A 66 9.26 5.14 -0.59
C LEU A 66 8.50 5.84 0.54
N ASP A 67 9.02 6.94 1.08
CA ASP A 67 8.36 7.71 2.14
C ASP A 67 6.99 8.23 1.68
N ARG A 68 6.89 8.72 0.44
CA ARG A 68 5.62 9.15 -0.16
C ARG A 68 4.63 7.99 -0.26
N VAL A 69 5.09 6.80 -0.65
CA VAL A 69 4.25 5.59 -0.74
C VAL A 69 3.79 5.14 0.64
N LEU A 70 4.67 5.15 1.65
CA LEU A 70 4.30 4.83 3.04
C LEU A 70 3.27 5.81 3.59
N TYR A 71 3.46 7.11 3.35
CA TYR A 71 2.52 8.15 3.74
C TYR A 71 1.16 7.97 3.05
N LYS A 72 1.16 7.71 1.74
CA LYS A 72 -0.05 7.40 0.98
C LYS A 72 -0.78 6.18 1.57
N PHE A 73 -0.05 5.10 1.87
CA PHE A 73 -0.63 3.90 2.49
C PHE A 73 -1.30 4.22 3.82
N GLN A 74 -0.62 4.92 4.74
CA GLN A 74 -1.18 5.23 6.06
C GLN A 74 -2.46 6.09 5.96
N ASN A 75 -2.46 7.09 5.07
CA ASN A 75 -3.66 7.89 4.82
C ASN A 75 -4.81 7.05 4.24
N ARG A 76 -4.52 6.17 3.27
CA ARG A 76 -5.53 5.29 2.67
C ARG A 76 -6.06 4.27 3.67
N LYS A 77 -5.19 3.66 4.49
CA LYS A 77 -5.55 2.72 5.54
C LYS A 77 -6.54 3.35 6.53
N LYS A 78 -6.29 4.58 6.98
CA LYS A 78 -7.23 5.30 7.85
C LYS A 78 -8.62 5.42 7.22
N ILE A 79 -8.68 5.77 5.93
CA ILE A 79 -9.96 5.88 5.18
C ILE A 79 -10.64 4.51 5.07
N TRP A 80 -9.89 3.46 4.72
CA TRP A 80 -10.43 2.11 4.57
C TRP A 80 -11.02 1.56 5.87
N LEU A 81 -10.31 1.73 6.98
CA LEU A 81 -10.77 1.29 8.29
C LEU A 81 -12.04 2.05 8.71
N GLN A 82 -12.09 3.36 8.47
CA GLN A 82 -13.32 4.12 8.68
C GLN A 82 -14.49 3.57 7.85
N TRP A 83 -14.27 3.26 6.57
CA TRP A 83 -15.32 2.68 5.72
C TRP A 83 -15.80 1.31 6.20
N VAL A 84 -14.90 0.51 6.77
CA VAL A 84 -15.25 -0.78 7.37
C VAL A 84 -16.10 -0.57 8.61
N GLU A 85 -15.71 0.35 9.49
CA GLU A 85 -16.51 0.73 10.67
C GLU A 85 -17.90 1.24 10.28
N ASP A 86 -17.98 2.14 9.29
CA ASP A 86 -19.25 2.69 8.79
C ASP A 86 -20.15 1.59 8.21
N TYR A 87 -19.57 0.65 7.45
CA TYR A 87 -20.31 -0.47 6.87
C TYR A 87 -20.87 -1.43 7.94
N HIS A 88 -20.11 -1.68 9.00
CA HIS A 88 -20.53 -2.54 10.11
C HIS A 88 -21.47 -1.84 11.09
N GLY A 89 -21.36 -0.52 11.27
CA GLY A 89 -22.24 0.27 12.13
C GLY A 89 -23.57 0.68 11.47
N ALA A 90 -23.64 0.70 10.14
CA ALA A 90 -24.88 0.98 9.39
C ALA A 90 -25.75 -0.27 9.14
N ARG A 91 -25.32 -1.45 9.61
CA ARG A 91 -26.03 -2.72 9.53
C ARG A 91 -26.47 -3.18 10.91
#